data_AF-A0A418W208-F1
#
_entry.id   AF-A0A418W208-F1
#
_cell.length_a   1.000
_cell.length_b   1.000
_cell.length_c   1.000
_cell.angle_alpha   90.00
_cell.angle_beta   90.00
_cell.angle_gamma   90.00
#
_symmetry.space_group_name_H-M   'P 1'
#
loop_
_entity.id
_entity.type
_entity.pdbx_description
1 polymer ?
#
loop_
_entity_poly.entity_id
_entity_poly.type
_entity_poly.pdbx_seq_one_letter_code
_entity_poly.pdbx_strand_id
1 'polypeptide(L)'
;MSKVKAIKLSEAPEAIFQDFVKATEGMLRSSHMKMPDTTSSPAFQDYARVMVNGKEVARLGNSGMVEMSNSLAAKLDGILPNESQYGGNGPALAKTRAETIARALGGSVVMAKTAITQARYDSLPTLTPTVDYEAMRQDPMYQSLQETKKARLLFLAQQMA
;
A
#
# COMPACT_ATOMS: atom_id res chain seq x y z
N MET A 1 -45.26 10.53 -16.32
CA MET A 1 -44.48 9.30 -16.11
C MET A 1 -43.33 9.29 -17.12
N SER A 2 -42.11 9.67 -16.71
CA SER A 2 -40.97 9.76 -17.63
C SER A 2 -40.44 8.37 -17.96
N LYS A 3 -40.55 7.93 -19.22
CA LYS A 3 -40.00 6.67 -19.71
C LYS A 3 -38.51 6.85 -19.98
N VAL A 4 -37.68 6.74 -18.95
CA VAL A 4 -36.23 6.66 -19.16
C VAL A 4 -35.95 5.28 -19.77
N LYS A 5 -35.69 5.26 -21.07
CA LYS A 5 -35.31 4.04 -21.81
C LYS A 5 -33.90 3.67 -21.38
N ALA A 6 -33.69 2.46 -20.86
CA ALA A 6 -32.36 1.96 -20.57
C ALA A 6 -31.54 1.96 -21.88
N ILE A 7 -30.52 2.82 -21.95
CA ILE A 7 -29.60 2.89 -23.09
C ILE A 7 -28.55 1.81 -22.87
N LYS A 8 -28.29 0.98 -23.88
CA LYS A 8 -27.15 0.05 -23.83
C LYS A 8 -25.88 0.88 -23.78
N LEU A 9 -24.94 0.51 -22.93
CA LEU A 9 -23.71 1.26 -22.74
C LEU A 9 -22.90 1.48 -24.03
N SER A 10 -22.94 0.51 -24.95
CA SER A 10 -22.33 0.61 -26.29
C SER A 10 -22.97 1.70 -27.18
N GLU A 11 -24.18 2.15 -26.88
CA GLU A 11 -24.93 3.17 -27.61
C GLU A 11 -24.93 4.52 -26.88
N ALA A 12 -24.33 4.59 -25.68
CA ALA A 12 -24.28 5.80 -24.87
C ALA A 12 -23.52 6.95 -25.57
N PRO A 13 -23.74 8.20 -25.16
CA PRO A 13 -22.88 9.31 -25.57
C PRO A 13 -21.40 9.00 -25.34
N GLU A 14 -20.54 9.46 -26.25
CA GLU A 14 -19.11 9.11 -26.24
C GLU A 14 -18.43 9.40 -24.91
N ALA A 15 -18.70 10.57 -24.31
CA ALA A 15 -18.14 10.93 -23.00
C ALA A 15 -18.51 9.90 -21.90
N ILE A 16 -19.77 9.47 -21.85
CA ILE A 16 -20.25 8.48 -20.87
C ILE A 16 -19.59 7.12 -21.11
N PHE A 17 -19.45 6.71 -22.37
CA PHE A 17 -18.78 5.46 -22.72
C PHE A 17 -17.30 5.48 -22.31
N GLN A 18 -16.58 6.57 -22.60
CA GLN A 18 -15.17 6.72 -22.24
C GLN A 18 -14.96 6.77 -20.73
N ASP A 19 -15.82 7.49 -20.01
CA ASP A 19 -15.76 7.56 -18.54
C ASP A 19 -15.97 6.18 -17.92
N PHE A 20 -16.95 5.41 -18.43
CA PHE A 20 -17.15 4.04 -17.99
C PHE A 20 -15.91 3.17 -18.26
N VAL A 21 -15.39 3.18 -19.49
CA VAL A 21 -14.22 2.37 -19.85
C VAL A 21 -13.05 2.70 -18.94
N LYS A 22 -12.75 3.99 -18.76
CA LYS A 22 -11.65 4.44 -17.90
C LYS A 22 -11.86 4.03 -16.45
N ALA A 23 -13.07 4.15 -15.93
CA ALA A 23 -13.39 3.74 -14.56
C ALA A 23 -13.23 2.23 -14.36
N THR A 24 -13.77 1.42 -15.28
CA THR A 24 -13.65 -0.05 -15.22
C THR A 24 -12.21 -0.51 -15.40
N GLU A 25 -11.43 0.10 -16.30
CA GLU A 25 -9.99 -0.21 -16.43
C GLU A 25 -9.20 0.19 -15.20
N GLY A 26 -9.50 1.34 -14.60
CA GLY A 26 -8.88 1.75 -13.34
C GLY A 26 -9.18 0.76 -12.20
N MET A 27 -10.43 0.32 -12.10
CA MET A 27 -10.87 -0.69 -11.14
C MET A 27 -10.15 -2.03 -11.37
N LEU A 28 -10.11 -2.53 -12.60
CA LEU A 28 -9.41 -3.76 -12.97
C LEU A 28 -7.91 -3.67 -12.65
N ARG A 29 -7.25 -2.57 -13.01
CA ARG A 29 -5.84 -2.38 -12.67
C ARG A 29 -5.63 -2.42 -11.16
N SER A 30 -6.48 -1.74 -10.40
CA SER A 30 -6.40 -1.70 -8.94
C SER A 30 -6.64 -3.06 -8.30
N SER A 31 -7.62 -3.83 -8.78
CA SER A 31 -7.95 -5.16 -8.25
C SER A 31 -6.89 -6.20 -8.55
N HIS A 32 -6.08 -5.98 -9.60
CA HIS A 32 -4.98 -6.84 -10.01
C HIS A 32 -3.60 -6.26 -9.67
N MET A 33 -3.52 -5.30 -8.74
CA MET A 33 -2.24 -4.84 -8.21
C MET A 33 -1.61 -5.94 -7.35
N LYS A 34 -0.39 -6.32 -7.72
CA LYS A 34 0.52 -7.09 -6.90
C LYS A 34 1.38 -6.15 -6.08
N MET A 35 1.27 -6.30 -4.76
CA MET A 35 2.20 -5.66 -3.84
C MET A 35 3.59 -6.28 -4.02
N PRO A 36 4.66 -5.47 -3.97
CA PRO A 36 6.02 -5.99 -4.05
C PRO A 36 6.29 -6.92 -2.87
N ASP A 37 7.05 -7.99 -3.09
CA ASP A 37 7.52 -8.84 -2.00
C ASP A 37 8.48 -8.03 -1.11
N THR A 38 8.09 -7.85 0.15
CA THR A 38 8.85 -7.08 1.14
C THR A 38 9.71 -7.96 2.03
N THR A 39 9.58 -9.28 1.95
CA THR A 39 10.16 -10.25 2.90
C THR A 39 11.69 -10.17 2.94
N SER A 40 12.32 -9.91 1.79
CA SER A 40 13.78 -9.78 1.68
C SER A 40 14.28 -8.34 1.81
N SER A 41 13.37 -7.35 1.83
CA SER A 41 13.75 -5.95 1.81
C SER A 41 14.33 -5.50 3.16
N PRO A 42 15.56 -4.94 3.19
CA PRO A 42 16.16 -4.43 4.43
C PRO A 42 15.31 -3.38 5.13
N ALA A 43 14.43 -2.67 4.42
CA ALA A 43 13.53 -1.67 4.99
C ALA A 43 12.56 -2.25 6.04
N PHE A 44 12.22 -3.54 5.95
CA PHE A 44 11.25 -4.20 6.82
C PHE A 44 11.88 -5.18 7.81
N GLN A 45 13.21 -5.33 7.80
CA GLN A 45 13.92 -6.13 8.79
C GLN A 45 14.03 -5.40 10.13
N ASP A 46 14.32 -6.15 11.20
CA ASP A 46 14.49 -5.61 12.55
C ASP A 46 15.61 -4.56 12.58
N TYR A 47 15.31 -3.44 13.23
CA TYR A 47 16.28 -2.42 13.65
C TYR A 47 16.69 -2.66 15.11
N ALA A 48 15.72 -2.79 16.01
CA ALA A 48 15.98 -2.96 17.43
C ALA A 48 14.82 -3.64 18.17
N ARG A 49 15.11 -4.14 19.37
CA ARG A 49 14.13 -4.65 20.33
C ARG A 49 14.24 -3.88 21.63
N VAL A 50 13.12 -3.61 22.26
CA VAL A 50 13.08 -3.03 23.61
C VAL A 50 12.80 -4.13 24.61
N MET A 51 13.69 -4.24 25.60
CA MET A 51 13.66 -5.26 26.64
C MET A 51 13.32 -4.63 27.99
N VAL A 52 12.35 -5.18 28.71
CA VAL A 52 12.03 -4.80 30.09
C VAL A 52 12.13 -6.04 30.94
N ASN A 53 12.97 -6.03 31.98
CA ASN A 53 13.22 -7.19 32.84
C ASN A 53 13.55 -8.48 32.06
N GLY A 54 14.35 -8.33 30.99
CA GLY A 54 14.76 -9.45 30.13
C GLY A 54 13.69 -9.95 29.15
N LYS A 55 12.52 -9.32 29.06
CA LYS A 55 11.44 -9.68 28.12
C LYS A 55 11.29 -8.63 27.02
N GLU A 56 11.12 -9.09 25.78
CA GLU A 56 10.82 -8.23 24.63
C GLU A 56 9.42 -7.64 24.80
N VAL A 57 9.33 -6.31 24.80
CA VAL A 57 8.04 -5.58 24.91
C VAL A 57 7.69 -4.81 23.63
N ALA A 58 8.69 -4.50 22.81
CA ALA A 58 8.49 -3.90 21.50
C ALA A 58 9.61 -4.32 20.54
N ARG A 59 9.25 -4.45 19.25
CA ARG A 59 10.17 -4.68 18.14
C ARG A 59 10.03 -3.55 17.14
N LEU A 60 11.15 -3.05 16.64
CA LEU A 60 11.17 -1.93 15.72
C LEU A 60 11.86 -2.35 14.43
N GLY A 61 11.23 -2.05 13.30
CA GLY A 61 11.80 -2.29 11.97
C GLY A 61 12.65 -1.11 11.49
N ASN A 62 13.50 -1.35 10.49
CA ASN A 62 14.30 -0.31 9.85
C ASN A 62 13.46 0.82 9.24
N SER A 63 12.18 0.60 8.93
CA SER A 63 11.25 1.63 8.47
C SER A 63 10.80 2.60 9.58
N GLY A 64 11.08 2.29 10.85
CA GLY A 64 10.54 3.00 12.00
C GLY A 64 9.23 2.42 12.54
N MET A 65 8.63 1.43 11.86
CA MET A 65 7.45 0.72 12.36
C MET A 65 7.72 0.04 13.70
N VAL A 66 6.70 -0.01 14.56
CA VAL A 66 6.78 -0.64 15.88
C VAL A 66 5.72 -1.72 16.00
N GLU A 67 6.15 -2.90 16.43
CA GLU A 67 5.31 -4.00 16.83
C GLU A 67 5.33 -4.10 18.36
N MET A 68 4.15 -4.03 18.98
CA MET A 68 3.95 -4.19 20.42
C MET A 68 2.50 -4.61 20.71
N SER A 69 2.19 -4.99 21.94
CA SER A 69 0.80 -5.31 22.32
C SER A 69 -0.10 -4.07 22.31
N ASN A 70 -1.39 -4.26 22.03
CA ASN A 70 -2.38 -3.17 22.05
C ASN A 70 -2.45 -2.46 23.41
N SER A 71 -2.31 -3.20 24.50
CA SER A 71 -2.31 -2.63 25.86
C SER A 71 -1.08 -1.76 26.12
N LEU A 72 0.06 -2.09 25.50
CA LEU A 72 1.25 -1.25 25.58
C LEU A 72 1.12 -0.03 24.67
N ALA A 73 0.61 -0.21 23.45
CA ALA A 73 0.34 0.90 22.53
C ALA A 73 -0.57 1.95 23.18
N ALA A 74 -1.64 1.55 23.85
CA ALA A 74 -2.53 2.47 24.57
C ALA A 74 -1.84 3.23 25.71
N LYS A 75 -0.84 2.62 26.38
CA LYS A 75 -0.05 3.30 27.44
C LYS A 75 0.96 4.29 26.89
N LEU A 76 1.40 4.08 25.65
CA LEU A 76 2.40 4.91 24.97
C LEU A 76 1.74 5.83 23.93
N ASP A 77 0.42 5.96 23.97
CA ASP A 77 -0.32 6.84 23.08
C ASP A 77 0.10 8.31 23.32
N GLY A 78 0.24 9.06 22.24
CA GLY A 78 0.65 10.46 22.27
C GLY A 78 2.13 10.75 22.61
N ILE A 79 2.96 9.74 22.95
CA ILE A 79 4.38 9.97 23.25
C ILE A 79 5.34 9.44 22.19
N LEU A 80 4.90 8.50 21.34
CA LEU A 80 5.74 8.02 20.25
C LEU A 80 5.74 9.05 19.11
N PRO A 81 6.92 9.49 18.64
CA PRO A 81 6.99 10.45 17.56
C PRO A 81 6.49 9.82 16.25
N ASN A 82 5.82 10.62 15.43
CA ASN A 82 5.36 10.20 14.10
C ASN A 82 6.46 10.29 13.03
N GLU A 83 7.51 11.06 13.29
CA GLU A 83 8.63 11.31 12.39
C GLU A 83 9.96 11.42 13.14
N SER A 84 11.07 11.25 12.42
CA SER A 84 12.40 11.43 13.00
C SER A 84 12.67 12.91 13.33
N GLN A 85 13.69 13.20 14.15
CA GLN A 85 14.13 14.57 14.45
C GLN A 85 14.59 15.36 13.20
N TYR A 86 14.85 14.68 12.08
CA TYR A 86 15.23 15.28 10.79
C TYR A 86 14.09 15.19 9.76
N GLY A 87 12.88 14.81 10.20
CA GLY A 87 11.74 14.47 9.34
C GLY A 87 11.80 13.02 8.83
N GLY A 88 10.63 12.49 8.45
CA GLY A 88 10.53 11.23 7.71
C GLY A 88 10.65 9.92 8.52
N ASN A 89 10.59 8.82 7.78
CA ASN A 89 10.66 7.44 8.26
C ASN A 89 12.09 6.88 8.23
N GLY A 90 12.26 5.66 8.72
CA GLY A 90 13.53 4.93 8.62
C GLY A 90 14.23 4.68 9.97
N PRO A 91 15.51 4.28 9.94
CA PRO A 91 16.27 3.92 11.14
C PRO A 91 16.38 5.03 12.18
N ALA A 92 16.39 6.30 11.75
CA ALA A 92 16.38 7.43 12.68
C ALA A 92 15.09 7.48 13.51
N LEU A 93 13.93 7.28 12.87
CA LEU A 93 12.64 7.18 13.57
C LEU A 93 12.58 5.93 14.46
N ALA A 94 13.08 4.80 13.97
CA ALA A 94 13.18 3.56 14.75
C ALA A 94 14.00 3.78 16.03
N LYS A 95 15.15 4.45 15.93
CA LYS A 95 15.98 4.80 17.09
C LYS A 95 15.20 5.63 18.11
N THR A 96 14.60 6.73 17.69
CA THR A 96 13.89 7.64 18.60
C THR A 96 12.72 6.93 19.29
N ARG A 97 11.96 6.11 18.56
CA ARG A 97 10.88 5.29 19.14
C ARG A 97 11.42 4.26 20.12
N ALA A 98 12.48 3.52 19.79
CA ALA A 98 13.08 2.52 20.69
C ALA A 98 13.53 3.17 22.02
N GLU A 99 14.23 4.30 21.94
CA GLU A 99 14.70 5.05 23.11
C GLU A 99 13.54 5.61 23.93
N THR A 100 12.46 6.09 23.28
CA THR A 100 11.26 6.60 23.96
C THR A 100 10.55 5.50 24.73
N ILE A 101 10.36 4.33 24.11
CA ILE A 101 9.72 3.17 24.73
C ILE A 101 10.58 2.68 25.91
N ALA A 102 11.89 2.52 25.71
CA ALA A 102 12.80 2.08 26.77
C ALA A 102 12.77 3.03 27.97
N ARG A 103 12.79 4.35 27.73
CA ARG A 103 12.70 5.36 28.79
C ARG A 103 11.37 5.30 29.54
N ALA A 104 10.25 5.19 28.81
CA ALA A 104 8.92 5.16 29.41
C ALA A 104 8.68 3.91 30.28
N LEU A 105 9.34 2.80 29.96
CA LEU A 105 9.12 1.51 30.62
C LEU A 105 10.26 1.08 31.56
N GLY A 106 11.32 1.87 31.68
CA GLY A 106 12.52 1.48 32.42
C GLY A 106 13.25 0.28 31.80
N GLY A 107 13.21 0.17 30.47
CA GLY A 107 13.83 -0.91 29.71
C GLY A 107 15.17 -0.53 29.07
N SER A 108 15.67 -1.43 28.23
CA SER A 108 16.88 -1.23 27.41
C SER A 108 16.62 -1.53 25.94
N VAL A 109 17.42 -0.91 25.07
CA VAL A 109 17.37 -1.14 23.63
C VAL A 109 18.46 -2.15 23.24
N VAL A 110 18.08 -3.19 22.51
CA VAL A 110 18.97 -4.19 21.94
C VAL A 110 18.92 -4.06 20.42
N MET A 111 20.05 -3.67 19.82
CA MET A 111 20.17 -3.52 18.37
C MET A 111 20.13 -4.87 17.66
N ALA A 112 19.43 -4.92 16.53
CA ALA A 112 19.40 -6.10 15.67
C ALA A 112 20.63 -6.14 14.75
N LYS A 113 21.04 -7.34 14.33
CA LYS A 113 22.12 -7.53 13.35
C LYS A 113 21.77 -6.99 11.96
N THR A 114 20.48 -6.83 11.70
CA THR A 114 19.89 -6.33 10.45
C THR A 114 19.66 -4.82 10.47
N ALA A 115 20.04 -4.13 11.56
CA ALA A 115 19.91 -2.69 11.65
C ALA A 115 20.78 -2.00 10.59
N ILE A 116 20.17 -1.11 9.81
CA ILE A 116 20.89 -0.31 8.81
C ILE A 116 20.93 1.16 9.22
N THR A 117 21.82 1.93 8.60
CA THR A 117 21.88 3.38 8.78
C THR A 117 20.77 4.09 8.00
N GLN A 118 20.43 5.32 8.39
CA GLN A 118 19.47 6.13 7.62
C GLN A 118 19.93 6.31 6.17
N ALA A 119 21.21 6.64 5.94
CA ALA A 119 21.76 6.77 4.58
C ALA A 119 21.61 5.48 3.75
N ARG A 120 21.76 4.30 4.37
CA ARG A 120 21.51 3.03 3.69
C ARG A 120 20.03 2.84 3.37
N TYR A 121 19.15 3.18 4.31
CA TYR A 121 17.69 3.12 4.11
C TYR A 121 17.25 4.03 2.95
N ASP A 122 17.73 5.27 2.91
CA ASP A 122 17.40 6.25 1.88
C ASP A 122 17.91 5.82 0.49
N SER A 123 18.95 4.97 0.45
CA SER A 123 19.48 4.39 -0.80
C SER A 123 18.75 3.13 -1.28
N LEU A 124 17.77 2.62 -0.52
CA LEU A 124 17.04 1.41 -0.91
C LEU A 124 16.17 1.69 -2.14
N PRO A 125 16.03 0.72 -3.05
CA PRO A 125 15.13 0.87 -4.18
C PRO A 125 13.69 1.04 -3.70
N THR A 126 12.97 1.97 -4.33
CA THR A 126 11.53 2.15 -4.07
C THR A 126 10.78 0.90 -4.51
N LEU A 127 10.00 0.32 -3.60
CA LEU A 127 9.15 -0.83 -3.90
C LEU A 127 7.84 -0.34 -4.49
N THR A 128 7.67 -0.50 -5.79
CA THR A 128 6.47 -0.09 -6.51
C THR A 128 5.55 -1.29 -6.75
N PRO A 129 4.26 -1.20 -6.41
CA PRO A 129 3.28 -2.19 -6.85
C PRO A 129 3.23 -2.31 -8.36
N THR A 130 2.95 -3.51 -8.85
CA THR A 130 2.85 -3.81 -10.29
C THR A 130 1.51 -4.44 -10.60
N VAL A 131 0.95 -4.22 -11.78
CA VAL A 131 -0.31 -4.87 -12.19
C VAL A 131 0.00 -6.27 -12.76
N ASP A 132 -0.72 -7.29 -12.30
CA ASP A 132 -0.71 -8.60 -12.94
C ASP A 132 -1.60 -8.59 -14.19
N TYR A 133 -1.00 -8.26 -15.33
CA TYR A 133 -1.72 -8.22 -16.60
C TYR A 133 -2.20 -9.59 -17.08
N GLU A 134 -1.57 -10.70 -16.66
CA GLU A 134 -2.04 -12.04 -17.03
C GLU A 134 -3.32 -12.38 -16.29
N ALA A 135 -3.33 -12.21 -14.96
CA ALA A 135 -4.52 -12.42 -14.15
C ALA A 135 -5.65 -11.46 -14.56
N MET A 136 -5.33 -10.19 -14.81
CA MET A 136 -6.31 -9.20 -15.25
C MET A 136 -6.98 -9.59 -16.58
N ARG A 137 -6.23 -10.15 -17.54
CA ARG A 137 -6.82 -10.60 -18.82
C ARG A 137 -7.73 -11.81 -18.68
N GLN A 138 -7.54 -12.62 -17.64
CA GLN A 138 -8.38 -13.77 -17.34
C GLN A 138 -9.63 -13.38 -16.53
N ASP A 139 -9.72 -12.14 -16.05
CA ASP A 139 -10.86 -11.65 -15.28
C ASP A 139 -12.14 -11.57 -16.15
N PRO A 140 -13.27 -12.14 -15.72
CA PRO A 140 -14.55 -12.04 -16.44
C PRO A 140 -15.01 -10.59 -16.71
N MET A 141 -14.70 -9.65 -15.82
CA MET A 141 -15.00 -8.24 -15.99
C MET A 141 -14.15 -7.62 -17.11
N TYR A 142 -12.88 -8.05 -17.23
CA TYR A 142 -12.04 -7.65 -18.36
C TYR A 142 -12.62 -8.14 -19.68
N GLN A 143 -13.07 -9.40 -19.75
CA GLN A 143 -13.72 -9.96 -20.94
C GLN A 143 -15.01 -9.20 -21.28
N SER A 144 -15.84 -8.91 -20.28
CA SER A 144 -17.08 -8.14 -20.45
C SER A 144 -16.82 -6.72 -20.97
N LEU A 145 -15.74 -6.08 -20.51
CA LEU A 145 -15.30 -4.79 -21.01
C LEU A 145 -14.86 -4.86 -22.47
N GLN A 146 -14.14 -5.91 -22.88
CA GLN A 146 -13.77 -6.12 -24.29
C GLN A 146 -15.00 -6.30 -25.19
N GLU A 147 -15.99 -7.08 -24.77
CA GLU A 147 -17.23 -7.26 -25.53
C GLU A 147 -18.02 -5.95 -25.63
N THR A 148 -18.06 -5.15 -24.57
CA THR A 148 -18.68 -3.81 -24.59
C THR A 148 -18.00 -2.89 -25.60
N LYS A 149 -16.65 -2.88 -25.63
CA LYS A 149 -15.87 -2.12 -26.61
C LYS A 149 -16.12 -2.59 -28.04
N LYS A 150 -16.19 -3.90 -28.27
CA LYS A 150 -16.52 -4.47 -29.58
C LYS A 150 -17.93 -4.09 -30.03
N ALA A 151 -18.91 -4.16 -29.13
CA ALA A 151 -20.29 -3.73 -29.41
C ALA A 151 -20.37 -2.24 -29.76
N ARG A 152 -19.57 -1.38 -29.09
CA ARG A 152 -19.45 0.05 -29.43
C ARG A 152 -18.93 0.24 -30.86
N LEU A 153 -17.86 -0.45 -31.25
CA LEU A 153 -17.29 -0.35 -32.60
C LEU A 153 -18.30 -0.77 -33.67
N LEU A 154 -19.04 -1.86 -33.43
CA LEU A 154 -20.08 -2.31 -34.34
C LEU A 154 -21.22 -1.29 -34.48
N PHE A 155 -21.66 -0.70 -33.37
CA PHE A 155 -22.67 0.36 -33.37
C PHE A 155 -22.22 1.59 -34.17
N LEU A 156 -20.99 2.06 -33.95
CA LEU A 156 -20.44 3.20 -34.67
C LEU A 156 -20.34 2.92 -36.17
N ALA A 157 -19.90 1.71 -36.57
CA ALA A 157 -19.84 1.31 -37.97
C ALA A 157 -21.22 1.32 -38.65
N GLN A 158 -22.27 0.89 -37.95
CA GLN A 158 -23.66 0.94 -38.46
C GLN A 158 -24.19 2.36 -38.63
N GLN A 159 -23.72 3.33 -37.83
CA GLN A 159 -24.11 4.73 -37.99
C GLN A 159 -23.42 5.44 -39.16
N MET A 160 -22.32 4.87 -39.66
CA MET A 160 -21.53 5.43 -40.75
C MET A 160 -21.89 4.85 -42.13
N ALA A 161 -22.73 3.81 -42.17
CA ALA A 161 -23.22 3.16 -43.38
C ALA A 161 -24.57 3.73 -43.81
#